data_AF-A0A936CYK6-F1
#
_entry.id   AF-A0A936CYK6-F1
#
_cell.length_a   1.000
_cell.length_b   1.000
_cell.length_c   1.000
_cell.angle_alpha   90.00
_cell.angle_beta   90.00
_cell.angle_gamma   90.00
#
_symmetry.space_group_name_H-M   'P 1'
#
loop_
_entity.id
_entity.type
_entity.pdbx_description
1 polymer ?
#
loop_
_entity_poly.entity_id
_entity_poly.type
_entity_poly.pdbx_seq_one_letter_code
_entity_poly.pdbx_strand_id
1 'polypeptide(L)'
;MRTNLNSPLILAGCVLLLAAAPSGAQTPVPEEWVGIWDIELTTYDCTTNAILFTMAELDTVCSGSTFEDPDDTEFELTCTSSADADSYESHCEGTSAFEKCTGQFVFDFIGTITGDSYTATQTVTITYTGDCFGIPDSCERTETTGTRIGGPPNPCQGTPVDAYSWGAVKAAYR
;
A
#
# COMPACT_ATOMS: atom_id res chain seq x y z
N MET A 1 21.59 -44.23 53.51
CA MET A 1 22.48 -43.14 53.06
C MET A 1 21.62 -42.14 52.31
N ARG A 2 21.63 -40.89 52.79
CA ARG A 2 20.87 -39.77 52.23
C ARG A 2 21.62 -39.20 51.03
N THR A 3 20.92 -38.85 49.96
CA THR A 3 21.36 -37.81 49.02
C THR A 3 20.13 -37.07 48.50
N ASN A 4 19.90 -35.90 49.10
CA ASN A 4 19.01 -34.87 48.60
C ASN A 4 19.60 -34.30 47.30
N LEU A 5 18.83 -34.31 46.21
CA LEU A 5 19.09 -33.45 45.06
C LEU A 5 18.21 -32.20 45.17
N ASN A 6 18.82 -31.10 45.58
CA ASN A 6 18.31 -29.75 45.32
C ASN A 6 18.51 -29.46 43.82
N SER A 7 17.42 -29.27 43.08
CA SER A 7 17.46 -28.63 41.75
C SER A 7 17.00 -27.19 41.87
N PRO A 8 17.81 -26.20 41.45
CA PRO A 8 17.37 -24.82 41.37
C PRO A 8 16.43 -24.63 40.16
N LEU A 9 15.28 -23.99 40.41
CA LEU A 9 14.41 -23.45 39.38
C LEU A 9 15.21 -22.49 38.49
N ILE A 10 15.34 -22.82 37.20
CA ILE A 10 15.81 -21.90 36.17
C ILE A 10 14.56 -21.13 35.69
N LEU A 11 14.48 -19.84 36.01
CA LEU A 11 13.55 -18.91 35.37
C LEU A 11 13.91 -18.81 33.90
N ALA A 12 13.15 -19.49 33.04
CA ALA A 12 13.18 -19.28 31.60
C ALA A 12 12.51 -17.93 31.30
N GLY A 13 13.32 -16.87 31.28
CA GLY A 13 12.92 -15.60 30.67
C GLY A 13 12.63 -15.85 29.20
N CYS A 14 11.34 -15.82 28.84
CA CYS A 14 10.89 -15.84 27.46
C CYS A 14 11.26 -14.49 26.86
N VAL A 15 12.50 -14.39 26.37
CA VAL A 15 12.92 -13.29 25.49
C VAL A 15 12.13 -13.50 24.20
N LEU A 16 11.02 -12.77 24.07
CA LEU A 16 10.36 -12.54 22.80
C LEU A 16 11.39 -11.84 21.90
N LEU A 17 12.14 -12.63 21.12
CA LEU A 17 12.76 -12.12 19.90
C LEU A 17 11.61 -11.65 19.01
N LEU A 18 11.33 -10.35 19.00
CA LEU A 18 10.69 -9.74 17.85
C LEU A 18 11.69 -9.86 16.71
N ALA A 19 11.58 -10.92 15.92
CA ALA A 19 12.22 -10.97 14.62
C ALA A 19 11.61 -9.83 13.80
N ALA A 20 12.43 -8.85 13.40
CA ALA A 20 12.01 -7.88 12.40
C ALA A 20 11.52 -8.68 11.18
N ALA A 21 10.27 -8.46 10.78
CA ALA A 21 9.75 -9.04 9.55
C ALA A 21 10.67 -8.59 8.40
N PRO A 22 11.05 -9.49 7.48
CA PRO A 22 11.84 -9.09 6.32
C PRO A 22 11.11 -7.97 5.58
N SER A 23 11.84 -6.91 5.22
CA SER A 23 11.35 -5.89 4.29
C SER A 23 10.94 -6.59 2.99
N GLY A 24 9.72 -6.31 2.51
CA GLY A 24 9.15 -6.95 1.31
C GLY A 24 8.23 -8.14 1.58
N ALA A 25 7.71 -8.31 2.80
CA ALA A 25 6.62 -9.24 3.05
C ALA A 25 5.33 -8.73 2.37
N GLN A 26 5.03 -9.29 1.19
CA GLN A 26 3.81 -8.96 0.44
C GLN A 26 2.56 -9.30 1.26
N THR A 27 1.65 -8.33 1.38
CA THR A 27 0.41 -8.51 2.14
C THR A 27 -0.64 -9.19 1.25
N PRO A 28 -1.14 -10.40 1.59
CA PRO A 28 -2.15 -11.05 0.79
C PRO A 28 -3.47 -10.26 0.82
N VAL A 29 -4.17 -10.23 -0.30
CA VAL A 29 -5.47 -9.59 -0.40
C VAL A 29 -6.53 -10.44 0.33
N PRO A 30 -7.28 -9.87 1.29
CA PRO A 30 -8.37 -10.57 1.97
C PRO A 30 -9.53 -10.92 1.02
N GLU A 31 -10.26 -12.00 1.31
CA GLU A 31 -11.33 -12.51 0.43
C GLU A 31 -12.44 -11.47 0.21
N GLU A 32 -12.69 -10.65 1.22
CA GLU A 32 -13.66 -9.55 1.18
C GLU A 32 -13.34 -8.52 0.11
N TRP A 33 -12.08 -8.35 -0.29
CA TRP A 33 -11.70 -7.39 -1.34
C TRP A 33 -11.83 -7.96 -2.76
N VAL A 34 -12.00 -9.28 -2.89
CA VAL A 34 -11.98 -10.00 -4.17
C VAL A 34 -13.26 -9.76 -4.98
N GLY A 35 -13.15 -9.25 -6.21
CA GLY A 35 -14.31 -8.98 -7.05
C GLY A 35 -14.00 -8.08 -8.23
N ILE A 36 -15.03 -7.77 -9.01
CA ILE A 36 -14.99 -6.73 -10.04
C ILE A 36 -15.58 -5.46 -9.43
N TRP A 37 -14.84 -4.37 -9.52
CA TRP A 37 -15.14 -3.09 -8.90
C TRP A 37 -15.36 -2.01 -9.96
N ASP A 38 -16.41 -1.23 -9.78
CA ASP A 38 -16.63 0.03 -10.49
C ASP A 38 -16.10 1.16 -9.62
N ILE A 39 -15.06 1.84 -10.11
CA ILE A 39 -14.22 2.76 -9.34
C ILE A 39 -14.38 4.16 -9.89
N GLU A 40 -14.57 5.13 -8.99
CA GLU A 40 -14.39 6.55 -9.26
C GLU A 40 -13.24 7.07 -8.39
N LEU A 41 -12.32 7.84 -8.99
CA LEU A 41 -11.24 8.48 -8.25
C LEU A 41 -11.09 9.95 -8.62
N THR A 42 -10.70 10.77 -7.65
CA THR A 42 -10.40 12.19 -7.81
C THR A 42 -9.09 12.52 -7.11
N THR A 43 -8.15 13.09 -7.86
CA THR A 43 -6.86 13.55 -7.35
C THR A 43 -6.91 15.05 -7.09
N TYR A 44 -6.39 15.44 -5.92
CA TYR A 44 -6.34 16.80 -5.42
C TYR A 44 -4.90 17.20 -5.12
N ASP A 45 -4.60 18.49 -5.30
CA ASP A 45 -3.42 19.10 -4.68
C ASP A 45 -3.68 19.25 -3.17
N CYS A 46 -2.83 18.66 -2.33
CA CYS A 46 -3.06 18.63 -0.88
C CYS A 46 -3.11 20.03 -0.24
N THR A 47 -2.43 21.01 -0.83
CA THR A 47 -2.27 22.35 -0.23
C THR A 47 -3.47 23.23 -0.54
N THR A 48 -3.92 23.20 -1.78
CA THR A 48 -4.96 24.09 -2.31
C THR A 48 -6.34 23.42 -2.36
N ASN A 49 -6.40 22.09 -2.23
CA ASN A 49 -7.58 21.26 -2.50
C ASN A 49 -8.14 21.45 -3.93
N ALA A 50 -7.32 21.94 -4.87
CA ALA A 50 -7.71 22.01 -6.26
C ALA A 50 -7.80 20.60 -6.85
N ILE A 51 -8.86 20.31 -7.60
CA ILE A 51 -8.98 19.06 -8.36
C ILE A 51 -7.96 19.12 -9.49
N LEU A 52 -7.06 18.14 -9.51
CA LEU A 52 -6.07 17.94 -10.56
C LEU A 52 -6.61 17.02 -11.66
N PHE A 53 -7.33 15.98 -11.25
CA PHE A 53 -7.78 14.91 -12.15
C PHE A 53 -8.97 14.13 -11.57
N THR A 54 -9.83 13.61 -12.44
CA THR A 54 -10.93 12.70 -12.09
C THR A 54 -11.06 11.64 -13.18
N MET A 55 -11.30 10.38 -12.79
CA MET A 55 -11.61 9.30 -13.73
C MET A 55 -12.55 8.27 -13.11
N ALA A 56 -13.14 7.45 -13.98
CA ALA A 56 -13.87 6.26 -13.60
C ALA A 56 -13.32 5.07 -14.41
N GLU A 57 -13.17 3.92 -13.77
CA GLU A 57 -12.63 2.70 -14.37
C GLU A 57 -13.20 1.43 -13.73
N LEU A 58 -13.01 0.30 -14.41
CA LEU A 58 -13.32 -1.02 -13.87
C LEU A 58 -12.04 -1.70 -13.43
N ASP A 59 -12.11 -2.38 -12.29
CA ASP A 59 -10.98 -3.11 -11.72
C ASP A 59 -11.41 -4.53 -11.32
N THR A 60 -10.45 -5.44 -11.26
CA THR A 60 -10.65 -6.81 -10.81
C THR A 60 -9.62 -7.16 -9.75
N VAL A 61 -10.08 -7.43 -8.53
CA VAL A 61 -9.25 -7.92 -7.44
C VAL A 61 -9.36 -9.44 -7.39
N CYS A 62 -8.22 -10.13 -7.53
CA CYS A 62 -8.16 -11.59 -7.59
C CYS A 62 -7.82 -12.22 -6.24
N SER A 63 -8.46 -13.35 -5.92
CA SER A 63 -8.08 -14.17 -4.77
C SER A 63 -6.64 -14.66 -4.90
N GLY A 64 -5.90 -14.62 -3.79
CA GLY A 64 -4.50 -15.06 -3.73
C GLY A 64 -3.51 -14.07 -4.38
N SER A 65 -3.98 -12.93 -4.87
CA SER A 65 -3.10 -11.80 -5.16
C SER A 65 -2.59 -11.18 -3.86
N THR A 66 -1.51 -10.43 -3.97
CA THR A 66 -0.97 -9.60 -2.91
C THR A 66 -1.18 -8.13 -3.26
N PHE A 67 -1.27 -7.27 -2.25
CA PHE A 67 -1.06 -5.86 -2.46
C PHE A 67 0.39 -5.69 -2.91
N GLU A 68 0.56 -5.31 -4.17
CA GLU A 68 1.87 -5.04 -4.73
C GLU A 68 2.33 -3.65 -4.27
N ASP A 69 3.57 -3.58 -3.81
CA ASP A 69 4.26 -2.31 -3.59
C ASP A 69 4.43 -1.58 -4.95
N PRO A 70 4.77 -0.28 -4.98
CA PRO A 70 5.09 0.42 -6.22
C PRO A 70 6.42 -0.10 -6.81
N ASP A 71 6.37 -1.25 -7.50
CA ASP A 71 7.51 -2.16 -7.79
C ASP A 71 8.33 -1.80 -9.06
N ASP A 72 8.12 -0.61 -9.61
CA ASP A 72 8.70 -0.10 -10.87
C ASP A 72 8.94 1.42 -10.76
N THR A 73 9.32 1.83 -9.55
CA THR A 73 9.97 3.13 -9.39
C THR A 73 11.44 2.96 -9.75
N GLU A 74 12.08 3.99 -10.31
CA GLU A 74 13.53 3.98 -10.60
C GLU A 74 14.41 3.95 -9.32
N PHE A 75 13.79 3.78 -8.14
CA PHE A 75 14.41 3.84 -6.82
C PHE A 75 13.85 2.76 -5.89
N GLU A 76 14.58 2.42 -4.83
CA GLU A 76 14.11 1.44 -3.86
C GLU A 76 13.10 2.08 -2.89
N LEU A 77 11.94 1.43 -2.75
CA LEU A 77 10.92 1.74 -1.77
C LEU A 77 10.94 0.71 -0.64
N THR A 78 10.79 1.17 0.60
CA THR A 78 10.51 0.33 1.75
C THR A 78 9.07 0.52 2.16
N CYS A 79 8.27 -0.55 2.04
CA CYS A 79 6.87 -0.54 2.38
C CYS A 79 6.57 -1.34 3.65
N THR A 80 5.68 -0.80 4.47
CA THR A 80 5.00 -1.50 5.56
C THR A 80 3.51 -1.48 5.28
N SER A 81 2.95 -2.67 5.02
CA SER A 81 1.56 -2.84 4.59
C SER A 81 0.83 -3.80 5.53
N SER A 82 -0.47 -3.59 5.70
CA SER A 82 -1.37 -4.47 6.45
C SER A 82 -2.77 -4.44 5.84
N ALA A 83 -3.44 -5.59 5.84
CA ALA A 83 -4.79 -5.71 5.32
C ALA A 83 -5.60 -6.71 6.14
N ASP A 84 -6.88 -6.44 6.29
CA ASP A 84 -7.87 -7.35 6.85
C ASP A 84 -9.21 -7.23 6.10
N ALA A 85 -10.22 -7.95 6.60
CA ALA A 85 -11.54 -8.02 5.97
C ALA A 85 -12.19 -6.65 5.73
N ASP A 86 -11.87 -5.65 6.55
CA ASP A 86 -12.57 -4.35 6.58
C ASP A 86 -11.66 -3.18 6.20
N SER A 87 -10.34 -3.37 6.18
CA SER A 87 -9.38 -2.29 6.00
C SER A 87 -8.07 -2.70 5.32
N TYR A 88 -7.41 -1.71 4.73
CA TYR A 88 -6.05 -1.80 4.21
C TYR A 88 -5.29 -0.52 4.57
N GLU A 89 -4.05 -0.67 5.00
CA GLU A 89 -3.13 0.44 5.22
C GLU A 89 -1.76 0.08 4.65
N SER A 90 -1.13 1.01 3.95
CA SER A 90 0.24 0.88 3.49
C SER A 90 0.96 2.21 3.59
N HIS A 91 2.20 2.13 4.07
CA HIS A 91 3.14 3.24 4.09
C HIS A 91 4.40 2.81 3.37
N CYS A 92 4.76 3.52 2.31
CA CYS A 92 5.99 3.32 1.56
C CYS A 92 6.82 4.58 1.58
N GLU A 93 8.11 4.45 1.86
CA GLU A 93 9.05 5.55 1.73
C GLU A 93 10.31 5.14 0.97
N GLY A 94 10.89 6.08 0.25
CA GLY A 94 12.14 5.88 -0.47
C GLY A 94 12.79 7.20 -0.87
N THR A 95 14.01 7.10 -1.38
CA THR A 95 14.75 8.27 -1.85
C THR A 95 15.37 7.98 -3.21
N SER A 96 15.43 9.00 -4.06
CA SER A 96 16.17 8.94 -5.31
C SER A 96 17.16 10.11 -5.39
N ALA A 97 18.38 9.80 -5.85
CA ALA A 97 19.44 10.78 -6.01
C ALA A 97 19.43 11.35 -7.43
N PHE A 98 19.33 12.67 -7.54
CA PHE A 98 19.51 13.43 -8.77
C PHE A 98 20.88 14.10 -8.77
N GLU A 99 21.32 14.66 -9.92
CA GLU A 99 22.67 15.21 -10.08
C GLU A 99 23.07 16.22 -8.97
N LYS A 100 22.11 16.97 -8.42
CA LYS A 100 22.36 18.04 -7.42
C LYS A 100 21.38 18.07 -6.25
N CYS A 101 20.49 17.09 -6.15
CA CYS A 101 19.51 17.04 -5.07
C CYS A 101 19.02 15.61 -4.84
N THR A 102 18.28 15.43 -3.75
CA THR A 102 17.66 14.16 -3.38
C THR A 102 16.17 14.38 -3.24
N GLY A 103 15.38 13.57 -3.95
CA GLY A 103 13.94 13.48 -3.75
C GLY A 103 13.65 12.41 -2.71
N GLN A 104 12.84 12.73 -1.71
CA GLN A 104 12.23 11.79 -0.79
C GLN A 104 10.77 11.63 -1.20
N PHE A 105 10.34 10.38 -1.32
CA PHE A 105 9.01 9.99 -1.75
C PHE A 105 8.35 9.26 -0.60
N VAL A 106 7.14 9.69 -0.25
CA VAL A 106 6.31 9.06 0.76
C VAL A 106 4.94 8.79 0.15
N PHE A 107 4.52 7.54 0.22
CA PHE A 107 3.23 7.08 -0.25
C PHE A 107 2.46 6.50 0.94
N ASP A 108 1.31 7.07 1.23
CA ASP A 108 0.38 6.58 2.24
C ASP A 108 -0.91 6.12 1.56
N PHE A 109 -1.37 4.92 1.90
CA PHE A 109 -2.60 4.33 1.41
C PHE A 109 -3.45 3.90 2.58
N ILE A 110 -4.71 4.33 2.61
CA ILE A 110 -5.68 3.91 3.60
C ILE A 110 -6.99 3.58 2.89
N GLY A 111 -7.48 2.37 3.05
CA GLY A 111 -8.72 1.88 2.47
C GLY A 111 -9.62 1.24 3.51
N THR A 112 -10.92 1.41 3.36
CA THR A 112 -11.94 0.72 4.17
C THR A 112 -13.03 0.18 3.27
N ILE A 113 -13.50 -1.03 3.55
CA ILE A 113 -14.58 -1.69 2.84
C ILE A 113 -15.78 -1.90 3.77
N THR A 114 -16.99 -1.81 3.23
CA THR A 114 -18.23 -2.08 3.94
C THR A 114 -19.20 -2.76 2.97
N GLY A 115 -19.25 -4.09 3.03
CA GLY A 115 -20.04 -4.90 2.11
C GLY A 115 -19.51 -4.82 0.67
N ASP A 116 -20.30 -4.25 -0.22
CA ASP A 116 -19.97 -4.10 -1.64
C ASP A 116 -19.52 -2.67 -1.99
N SER A 117 -19.11 -1.87 -1.01
CA SER A 117 -18.55 -0.54 -1.25
C SER A 117 -17.24 -0.39 -0.51
N TYR A 118 -16.26 0.29 -1.11
CA TYR A 118 -15.05 0.72 -0.42
C TYR A 118 -14.75 2.19 -0.68
N THR A 119 -14.01 2.78 0.24
CA THR A 119 -13.39 4.10 0.11
C THR A 119 -11.90 3.97 0.35
N ALA A 120 -11.08 4.65 -0.43
CA ALA A 120 -9.64 4.70 -0.21
C ALA A 120 -9.11 6.12 -0.37
N THR A 121 -8.01 6.40 0.30
CA THR A 121 -7.22 7.61 0.15
C THR A 121 -5.77 7.22 -0.05
N GLN A 122 -5.21 7.68 -1.15
CA GLN A 122 -3.76 7.69 -1.39
C GLN A 122 -3.27 9.11 -1.16
N THR A 123 -2.13 9.25 -0.48
CA THR A 123 -1.37 10.50 -0.43
C THR A 123 0.04 10.23 -0.94
N VAL A 124 0.50 11.05 -1.89
CA VAL A 124 1.86 11.05 -2.40
C VAL A 124 2.50 12.36 -2.01
N THR A 125 3.57 12.30 -1.22
CA THR A 125 4.36 13.47 -0.84
C THR A 125 5.76 13.33 -1.42
N ILE A 126 6.20 14.36 -2.14
CA ILE A 126 7.56 14.43 -2.68
C ILE A 126 8.24 15.67 -2.10
N THR A 127 9.33 15.46 -1.38
CA THR A 127 10.16 16.53 -0.84
C THR A 127 11.54 16.50 -1.48
N TYR A 128 12.04 17.67 -1.83
CA TYR A 128 13.34 17.81 -2.48
C TYR A 128 14.33 18.52 -1.57
N THR A 129 15.54 17.96 -1.46
CA THR A 129 16.64 18.55 -0.67
C THR A 129 17.86 18.78 -1.56
N GLY A 130 18.49 19.95 -1.46
CA GLY A 130 19.63 20.36 -2.31
C GLY A 130 19.25 21.32 -3.44
N ASP A 131 20.07 21.39 -4.49
CA ASP A 131 19.89 22.29 -5.63
C ASP A 131 18.97 21.65 -6.70
N CYS A 132 17.72 21.37 -6.32
CA CYS A 132 16.65 20.96 -7.24
C CYS A 132 16.08 22.20 -7.96
N PHE A 133 16.88 22.78 -8.86
CA PHE A 133 16.60 24.10 -9.43
C PHE A 133 15.20 24.19 -10.08
N GLY A 134 14.28 24.88 -9.39
CA GLY A 134 12.94 25.17 -9.88
C GLY A 134 11.89 24.07 -9.68
N ILE A 135 12.22 22.97 -8.99
CA ILE A 135 11.26 21.92 -8.66
C ILE A 135 10.77 22.14 -7.23
N PRO A 136 9.51 22.55 -7.02
CA PRO A 136 8.95 22.66 -5.68
C PRO A 136 8.62 21.27 -5.11
N ASP A 137 8.54 21.17 -3.79
CA ASP A 137 7.89 20.04 -3.12
C ASP A 137 6.45 19.90 -3.62
N SER A 138 5.95 18.67 -3.69
CA SER A 138 4.59 18.38 -4.11
C SER A 138 3.88 17.46 -3.13
N CYS A 139 2.56 17.61 -3.09
CA CYS A 139 1.69 16.68 -2.41
C CYS A 139 0.40 16.52 -3.22
N GLU A 140 0.10 15.27 -3.55
CA GLU A 140 -1.14 14.88 -4.22
C GLU A 140 -1.90 13.89 -3.36
N ARG A 141 -3.23 14.03 -3.36
CA ARG A 141 -4.13 13.14 -2.63
C ARG A 141 -5.18 12.62 -3.57
N THR A 142 -5.26 11.31 -3.75
CA THR A 142 -6.30 10.66 -4.53
C THR A 142 -7.32 10.05 -3.59
N GLU A 143 -8.57 10.50 -3.69
CA GLU A 143 -9.70 9.87 -3.03
C GLU A 143 -10.38 8.93 -4.03
N THR A 144 -10.66 7.71 -3.60
CA THR A 144 -11.27 6.66 -4.42
C THR A 144 -12.53 6.14 -3.73
N THR A 145 -13.57 5.93 -4.51
CA THR A 145 -14.75 5.16 -4.11
C THR A 145 -14.95 4.01 -5.08
N GLY A 146 -15.23 2.82 -4.57
CA GLY A 146 -15.53 1.67 -5.42
C GLY A 146 -16.79 0.94 -5.00
N THR A 147 -17.51 0.39 -5.97
CA THR A 147 -18.67 -0.49 -5.76
C THR A 147 -18.45 -1.83 -6.42
N ARG A 148 -18.65 -2.93 -5.69
CA ARG A 148 -18.50 -4.28 -6.24
C ARG A 148 -19.68 -4.57 -7.16
N ILE A 149 -19.38 -4.82 -8.42
CA ILE A 149 -20.39 -5.12 -9.45
C ILE A 149 -20.41 -6.60 -9.85
N GLY A 150 -19.45 -7.39 -9.36
CA GLY A 150 -19.39 -8.83 -9.60
C GLY A 150 -18.38 -9.54 -8.71
N GLY A 151 -18.51 -10.87 -8.63
CA GLY A 151 -17.46 -11.71 -8.07
C GLY A 151 -16.23 -11.78 -8.98
N PRO A 152 -15.11 -12.38 -8.53
CA PRO A 152 -13.91 -12.51 -9.34
C PRO A 152 -14.19 -13.31 -10.63
N PRO A 153 -13.60 -12.93 -11.76
CA PRO A 153 -13.72 -13.71 -12.98
C PRO A 153 -13.06 -15.08 -12.83
N ASN A 154 -13.59 -16.07 -13.57
CA ASN A 154 -13.00 -17.42 -13.64
C ASN A 154 -12.69 -17.77 -15.11
N PRO A 155 -11.41 -17.89 -15.50
CA PRO A 155 -10.21 -17.71 -14.68
C PRO A 155 -9.96 -16.23 -14.37
N CYS A 156 -9.33 -15.94 -13.21
CA CYS A 156 -9.04 -14.55 -12.82
C CYS A 156 -8.08 -13.85 -13.80
N GLN A 157 -7.32 -14.65 -14.56
CA GLN A 157 -6.38 -14.21 -15.60
C GLN A 157 -7.05 -13.87 -16.94
N GLY A 158 -8.36 -14.09 -17.09
CA GLY A 158 -9.08 -14.02 -18.37
C GLY A 158 -9.82 -12.69 -18.63
N THR A 159 -9.92 -11.83 -17.62
CA THR A 159 -10.47 -10.48 -17.76
C THR A 159 -9.30 -9.52 -17.74
N PRO A 160 -9.30 -8.44 -18.54
CA PRO A 160 -8.38 -7.35 -18.29
C PRO A 160 -8.73 -6.77 -16.92
N VAL A 161 -8.11 -7.31 -15.87
CA VAL A 161 -7.38 -6.46 -14.95
C VAL A 161 -6.53 -5.62 -15.90
N ASP A 162 -6.83 -4.33 -16.05
CA ASP A 162 -5.80 -3.46 -16.61
C ASP A 162 -4.51 -3.82 -15.87
N ALA A 163 -3.37 -3.93 -16.57
CA ALA A 163 -2.13 -4.37 -15.91
C ALA A 163 -1.74 -3.46 -14.70
N TYR A 164 -2.46 -2.36 -14.54
CA TYR A 164 -2.31 -1.27 -13.59
C TYR A 164 -3.52 -1.12 -12.64
N SER A 165 -4.38 -2.13 -12.55
CA SER A 165 -5.72 -2.07 -11.92
C SER A 165 -5.67 -2.07 -10.39
N TRP A 166 -5.19 -0.96 -9.83
CA TRP A 166 -5.53 -0.55 -8.48
C TRP A 166 -5.65 0.97 -8.51
N GLY A 167 -6.72 1.48 -9.12
CA GLY A 167 -7.01 2.90 -9.25
C GLY A 167 -6.76 3.66 -7.96
N ALA A 168 -5.72 4.50 -7.97
CA ALA A 168 -4.97 5.12 -6.86
C ALA A 168 -3.74 4.34 -6.36
N VAL A 169 -3.82 3.08 -5.92
CA VAL A 169 -2.64 2.32 -5.42
C VAL A 169 -1.48 2.23 -6.44
N LYS A 170 -1.77 2.23 -7.75
CA LYS A 170 -0.76 2.30 -8.83
C LYS A 170 -0.79 3.60 -9.66
N ALA A 171 -1.57 4.61 -9.29
CA ALA A 171 -1.70 5.84 -10.10
C ALA A 171 -0.41 6.69 -10.21
N ALA A 172 0.66 6.34 -9.49
CA ALA A 172 1.96 7.00 -9.58
C ALA A 172 2.81 6.59 -10.82
N TYR A 173 2.30 5.70 -11.68
CA TYR A 173 2.94 5.33 -12.94
C TYR A 173 2.54 6.25 -14.09
N ARG A 174 3.23 7.38 -14.19
CA ARG A 174 3.39 8.11 -15.45
C ARG A 174 4.80 8.61 -15.61
#